data_AF-A0A7X2TTM5-F1
#
_entry.id   AF-A0A7X2TTM5-F1
#
_cell.length_a   1.000
_cell.length_b   1.000
_cell.length_c   1.000
_cell.angle_alpha   90.00
_cell.angle_beta   90.00
_cell.angle_gamma   90.00
#
_symmetry.space_group_name_H-M   'P 1'
#
loop_
_entity.id
_entity.type
_entity.pdbx_description
1 polymer ?
#
loop_
_entity_poly.entity_id
_entity_poly.type
_entity_poly.pdbx_seq_one_letter_code
_entity_poly.pdbx_strand_id
1 'polypeptide(L)'
;MGWLILAALLPDFLLGWFALGGWESYAPPAGYESKHYLLFTFPWSHGLAAGLIWAATGAFLAFLITRRRRCALGVAIAVLSHFVLDGIAQVKGLPLVLSGSPVFGLGLWRHLPFELALEAGMTVAGLWIYLNTTREHLQRTGTGMAIYTAVLAVFLVIGQWRAAGLPSRAALITSWLMAPPIMAGIALWFDRRPRSGRRGLAARVVLEGMILRIRFGRGMKVSKVRGKNRRIALMIASVLTPFSLMAAVLGLWRLGSDLSWVGEFAIPSGPLSHWQVWLSAAAGIETCSLALGRYGRGEDSAAE
;
A
#
# COMPACT_ATOMS: atom_id res chain seq x y z
N MET A 1 -1.58 -2.32 -11.35
CA MET A 1 -1.73 -1.08 -10.57
C MET A 1 -3.12 -0.94 -9.98
N GLY A 2 -4.19 -0.96 -10.78
CA GLY A 2 -5.53 -0.62 -10.26
C GLY A 2 -6.05 -1.49 -9.10
N TRP A 3 -5.73 -2.78 -9.03
CA TRP A 3 -6.06 -3.60 -7.84
C TRP A 3 -5.35 -3.14 -6.56
N LEU A 4 -4.12 -2.63 -6.66
CA LEU A 4 -3.40 -2.08 -5.51
C LEU A 4 -3.95 -0.72 -5.10
N ILE A 5 -4.42 0.10 -6.06
CA ILE A 5 -5.15 1.35 -5.77
C ILE A 5 -6.43 1.04 -5.01
N LEU A 6 -7.23 0.06 -5.47
CA LEU A 6 -8.44 -0.35 -4.78
C LEU A 6 -8.15 -0.88 -3.37
N ALA A 7 -7.06 -1.65 -3.20
CA ALA A 7 -6.64 -2.14 -1.90
C ALA A 7 -6.20 -1.01 -0.96
N ALA A 8 -5.45 -0.03 -1.47
CA ALA A 8 -5.03 1.14 -0.69
C ALA A 8 -6.19 2.05 -0.27
N LEU A 9 -7.25 2.11 -1.09
CA LEU A 9 -8.47 2.89 -0.84
C LEU A 9 -9.62 2.04 -0.26
N LEU A 10 -9.33 0.81 0.18
CA LEU A 10 -10.35 -0.06 0.74
C LEU A 10 -10.96 0.51 2.04
N PRO A 11 -10.18 1.08 2.98
CA PRO A 11 -10.73 1.72 4.17
C PRO A 11 -11.68 2.87 3.85
N ASP A 12 -11.33 3.75 2.90
CA ASP A 12 -12.21 4.82 2.41
C ASP A 12 -13.51 4.28 1.81
N PHE A 13 -13.40 3.23 0.99
CA PHE A 13 -14.57 2.59 0.38
C PHE A 13 -15.52 2.02 1.44
N LEU A 14 -14.96 1.40 2.48
CA LEU A 14 -15.73 0.88 3.61
C LEU A 14 -16.34 1.99 4.46
N LEU A 15 -15.62 3.09 4.69
CA LEU A 15 -16.15 4.29 5.34
C LEU A 15 -17.40 4.81 4.63
N GLY A 16 -17.41 4.83 3.29
CA GLY A 16 -18.59 5.22 2.52
C GLY A 16 -19.84 4.40 2.91
N TRP A 17 -19.71 3.07 2.99
CA TRP A 17 -20.79 2.16 3.38
C TRP A 17 -21.18 2.31 4.86
N PHE A 18 -20.19 2.42 5.74
CA PHE A 18 -20.45 2.52 7.18
C PHE A 18 -21.02 3.88 7.59
N ALA A 19 -20.61 4.96 6.93
CA ALA A 19 -21.20 6.29 7.11
C ALA A 19 -22.63 6.39 6.55
N LEU A 20 -22.92 5.63 5.48
CA LEU A 20 -24.28 5.49 4.96
C LEU A 20 -25.16 4.71 5.94
N GLY A 21 -24.65 3.61 6.50
CA GLY A 21 -25.31 2.79 7.52
C GLY A 21 -25.39 3.42 8.92
N GLY A 22 -24.72 4.55 9.15
CA GLY A 22 -24.70 5.24 10.44
C GLY A 22 -23.78 4.59 11.49
N TRP A 23 -22.92 3.65 11.09
CA TRP A 23 -21.94 3.00 11.98
C TRP A 23 -20.67 3.81 12.15
N GLU A 24 -20.37 4.69 11.20
CA GLU A 24 -19.25 5.63 11.26
C GLU A 24 -19.73 7.05 11.03
N SER A 25 -18.99 8.02 11.58
CA SER A 25 -19.40 9.42 11.57
C SER A 25 -18.23 10.35 11.38
N TYR A 26 -18.53 11.57 10.93
CA TYR A 26 -17.58 12.63 10.77
C TYR A 26 -18.16 13.94 11.29
N ALA A 27 -17.31 14.84 11.72
CA ALA A 27 -17.67 16.16 12.21
C ALA A 27 -16.67 17.20 11.66
N PRO A 28 -17.14 18.35 11.16
CA PRO A 28 -16.25 19.45 10.84
C PRO A 28 -15.67 20.07 12.13
N PRO A 29 -14.37 20.43 12.17
CA PRO A 29 -13.84 21.23 13.27
C PRO A 29 -14.43 22.66 13.21
N ALA A 30 -14.37 23.37 14.34
CA ALA A 30 -14.61 24.81 14.36
C ALA A 30 -13.62 25.50 13.40
N GLY A 31 -14.15 26.32 12.48
CA GLY A 31 -13.37 27.01 11.46
C GLY A 31 -12.92 26.12 10.28
N TYR A 32 -13.77 25.17 9.84
CA TYR A 32 -13.50 24.31 8.68
C TYR A 32 -12.95 25.07 7.46
N GLU A 33 -13.45 26.27 7.18
CA GLU A 33 -13.02 27.12 6.06
C GLU A 33 -11.53 27.48 6.06
N SER A 34 -10.87 27.40 7.21
CA SER A 34 -9.42 27.64 7.34
C SER A 34 -8.59 26.36 7.44
N LYS A 35 -9.24 25.25 7.82
CA LYS A 35 -8.59 23.99 8.21
C LYS A 35 -8.72 22.90 7.14
N HIS A 36 -9.82 22.90 6.40
CA HIS A 36 -10.11 22.01 5.28
C HIS A 36 -9.97 20.50 5.58
N TYR A 37 -10.15 20.08 6.83
CA TYR A 37 -10.16 18.67 7.25
C TYR A 37 -11.40 18.32 8.07
N LEU A 38 -11.70 17.02 8.15
CA LEU A 38 -12.80 16.47 8.95
C LEU A 38 -12.26 15.68 10.14
N LEU A 39 -13.05 15.62 11.21
CA LEU A 39 -12.79 14.79 12.38
C LEU A 39 -13.64 13.54 12.28
N PHE A 40 -13.00 12.38 12.20
CA PHE A 40 -13.70 11.12 11.94
C PHE A 40 -13.81 10.23 13.18
N THR A 41 -14.81 9.36 13.16
CA THR A 41 -14.99 8.28 14.14
C THR A 41 -15.08 6.96 13.36
N PHE A 42 -14.02 6.15 13.43
CA PHE A 42 -13.83 4.94 12.62
C PHE A 42 -13.77 3.63 13.43
N PRO A 43 -14.88 3.15 14.03
CA PRO A 43 -14.91 1.85 14.68
C PRO A 43 -14.54 0.66 13.78
N TRP A 44 -14.73 0.73 12.46
CA TRP A 44 -14.73 -0.47 11.60
C TRP A 44 -13.88 -0.40 10.34
N SER A 45 -13.57 0.79 9.82
CA SER A 45 -12.85 0.95 8.55
C SER A 45 -11.35 1.23 8.71
N HIS A 46 -10.96 2.15 9.60
CA HIS A 46 -9.60 2.70 9.64
C HIS A 46 -8.76 2.33 10.88
N GLY A 47 -9.30 1.67 11.89
CA GLY A 47 -8.52 1.25 13.07
C GLY A 47 -7.45 0.19 12.74
N LEU A 48 -6.41 0.02 13.58
CA LEU A 48 -5.34 -0.97 13.31
C LEU A 48 -5.87 -2.41 13.26
N ALA A 49 -6.68 -2.81 14.24
CA ALA A 49 -7.31 -4.14 14.25
C ALA A 49 -8.24 -4.33 13.03
N ALA A 50 -9.04 -3.32 12.69
CA ALA A 50 -9.86 -3.34 11.48
C ALA A 50 -9.01 -3.48 10.21
N GLY A 51 -7.93 -2.69 10.09
CA GLY A 51 -6.98 -2.74 8.99
C GLY A 51 -6.32 -4.12 8.85
N LEU A 52 -5.97 -4.78 9.96
CA LEU A 52 -5.46 -6.16 9.95
C LEU A 52 -6.49 -7.16 9.43
N ILE A 53 -7.75 -7.03 9.84
CA ILE A 53 -8.86 -7.88 9.35
C ILE A 53 -9.08 -7.67 7.85
N TRP A 54 -9.13 -6.42 7.39
CA TRP A 54 -9.33 -6.09 5.98
C TRP A 54 -8.14 -6.47 5.11
N ALA A 55 -6.91 -6.31 5.62
CA ALA A 55 -5.70 -6.75 4.94
C ALA A 55 -5.67 -8.28 4.80
N ALA A 56 -6.00 -9.03 5.85
CA ALA A 56 -6.09 -10.49 5.80
C ALA A 56 -7.17 -10.95 4.82
N THR A 57 -8.35 -10.32 4.86
CA THR A 57 -9.48 -10.61 3.97
C THR A 57 -9.10 -10.33 2.51
N GLY A 58 -8.58 -9.14 2.21
CA GLY A 58 -8.14 -8.74 0.88
C GLY A 58 -7.02 -9.65 0.35
N ALA A 59 -6.04 -9.97 1.19
CA ALA A 59 -4.95 -10.89 0.83
C ALA A 59 -5.45 -12.30 0.52
N PHE A 60 -6.38 -12.81 1.33
CA PHE A 60 -7.01 -14.11 1.12
C PHE A 60 -7.78 -14.16 -0.20
N LEU A 61 -8.61 -13.16 -0.48
CA LEU A 61 -9.34 -13.06 -1.76
C LEU A 61 -8.39 -12.94 -2.95
N ALA A 62 -7.37 -12.09 -2.85
CA ALA A 62 -6.34 -11.97 -3.87
C ALA A 62 -5.59 -13.29 -4.09
N PHE A 63 -5.32 -14.06 -3.03
CA PHE A 63 -4.73 -15.38 -3.14
C PHE A 63 -5.68 -16.38 -3.83
N LEU A 64 -6.97 -16.40 -3.49
CA LEU A 64 -7.93 -17.31 -4.12
C LEU A 64 -8.03 -17.08 -5.63
N ILE A 65 -8.06 -15.82 -6.05
CA ILE A 65 -8.19 -15.42 -7.47
C ILE A 65 -6.89 -15.67 -8.23
N THR A 66 -5.76 -15.23 -7.68
CA THR A 66 -4.48 -15.22 -8.41
C THR A 66 -3.63 -16.47 -8.19
N ARG A 67 -3.90 -17.22 -7.10
CA ARG A 67 -3.07 -18.30 -6.55
C ARG A 67 -1.60 -17.90 -6.34
N ARG A 68 -1.34 -16.60 -6.20
CA ARG A 68 0.01 -16.02 -6.10
C ARG A 68 0.18 -15.31 -4.76
N ARG A 69 1.04 -15.85 -3.91
CA ARG A 69 1.38 -15.27 -2.61
C ARG A 69 1.88 -13.83 -2.71
N ARG A 70 2.61 -13.49 -3.77
CA ARG A 70 3.08 -12.11 -4.02
C ARG A 70 1.94 -11.12 -4.23
N CYS A 71 0.87 -11.53 -4.92
CA CYS A 71 -0.29 -10.67 -5.13
C CYS A 71 -1.07 -10.47 -3.83
N ALA A 72 -1.27 -11.57 -3.07
CA ALA A 72 -1.90 -11.53 -1.75
C ALA A 72 -1.15 -10.59 -0.79
N LEU A 73 0.17 -10.73 -0.76
CA LEU A 73 1.03 -9.90 0.07
C LEU A 73 1.00 -8.42 -0.35
N GLY A 74 1.05 -8.14 -1.66
CA GLY A 74 0.95 -6.77 -2.17
C GLY A 74 -0.37 -6.09 -1.77
N VAL A 75 -1.48 -6.83 -1.79
CA VAL A 75 -2.77 -6.34 -1.31
C VAL A 75 -2.77 -6.11 0.19
N ALA A 76 -2.23 -7.04 0.99
CA ALA A 76 -2.13 -6.87 2.45
C ALA A 76 -1.35 -5.59 2.81
N ILE A 77 -0.19 -5.39 2.17
CA ILE A 77 0.66 -4.22 2.39
C ILE A 77 -0.07 -2.94 1.99
N ALA A 78 -0.75 -2.93 0.84
CA ALA A 78 -1.49 -1.75 0.38
C ALA A 78 -2.62 -1.36 1.35
N VAL A 79 -3.37 -2.33 1.87
CA VAL A 79 -4.42 -2.06 2.87
C VAL A 79 -3.81 -1.51 4.17
N LEU A 80 -2.74 -2.15 4.67
CA LEU A 80 -2.11 -1.73 5.93
C LEU A 80 -1.38 -0.38 5.85
N SER A 81 -0.87 -0.01 4.67
CA SER A 81 -0.25 1.31 4.49
C SER A 81 -1.23 2.45 4.77
N HIS A 82 -2.53 2.22 4.57
CA HIS A 82 -3.55 3.22 4.83
C HIS A 82 -3.58 3.64 6.31
N PHE A 83 -3.56 2.68 7.25
CA PHE A 83 -3.52 2.98 8.70
C PHE A 83 -2.31 3.84 9.09
N VAL A 84 -1.14 3.59 8.48
CA VAL A 84 0.09 4.35 8.77
C VAL A 84 -0.06 5.79 8.31
N LEU A 85 -0.48 5.96 7.06
CA LEU A 85 -0.57 7.28 6.43
C LEU A 85 -1.67 8.11 7.07
N ASP A 86 -2.84 7.51 7.32
CA ASP A 86 -3.91 8.17 8.07
C ASP A 86 -3.48 8.47 9.50
N GLY A 87 -2.73 7.61 10.15
CA GLY A 87 -2.24 7.90 11.49
C GLY A 87 -1.27 9.09 11.54
N ILE A 88 -0.54 9.38 10.46
CA ILE A 88 0.23 10.63 10.32
C ILE A 88 -0.71 11.82 10.12
N ALA A 89 -1.72 11.66 9.25
CA ALA A 89 -2.64 12.70 8.84
C ALA A 89 -3.65 13.14 9.92
N GLN A 90 -4.29 12.16 10.57
CA GLN A 90 -5.50 12.30 11.37
C GLN A 90 -5.30 13.12 12.65
N VAL A 91 -6.26 14.03 12.89
CA VAL A 91 -6.26 14.90 14.07
C VAL A 91 -6.92 14.25 15.29
N LYS A 92 -8.02 13.51 15.09
CA LYS A 92 -8.72 12.78 16.17
C LYS A 92 -8.07 11.42 16.46
N GLY A 93 -7.24 10.95 15.53
CA GLY A 93 -6.53 9.69 15.61
C GLY A 93 -7.39 8.46 15.28
N LEU A 94 -6.71 7.36 15.00
CA LEU A 94 -7.27 6.06 14.64
C LEU A 94 -7.20 5.08 15.82
N PRO A 95 -8.29 4.38 16.17
CA PRO A 95 -8.25 3.41 17.26
C PRO A 95 -7.29 2.25 16.94
N LEU A 96 -6.51 1.81 17.93
CA LEU A 96 -5.65 0.65 17.75
C LEU A 96 -6.44 -0.67 17.72
N VAL A 97 -7.52 -0.79 18.50
CA VAL A 97 -8.30 -2.02 18.59
C VAL A 97 -9.77 -1.76 18.31
N LEU A 98 -10.47 -1.11 19.24
CA LEU A 98 -11.89 -0.78 19.17
C LEU A 98 -12.10 0.66 19.63
N SER A 99 -13.32 1.18 19.48
CA SER A 99 -13.70 2.47 20.06
C SER A 99 -13.40 2.52 21.56
N GLY A 100 -12.71 3.58 22.01
CA GLY A 100 -12.25 3.75 23.39
C GLY A 100 -10.85 3.18 23.68
N SER A 101 -10.23 2.47 22.74
CA SER A 101 -8.81 2.12 22.83
C SER A 101 -7.90 3.32 22.54
N PRO A 102 -6.60 3.27 22.88
CA PRO A 102 -5.65 4.30 22.49
C PRO A 102 -5.69 4.58 20.99
N VAL A 103 -5.46 5.84 20.61
CA VAL A 103 -5.58 6.30 19.23
C VAL A 103 -4.25 6.74 18.66
N PHE A 104 -4.00 6.43 17.38
CA PHE A 104 -2.83 6.89 16.63
C PHE A 104 -3.20 8.06 15.71
N GLY A 105 -2.65 9.24 15.98
CA GLY A 105 -2.88 10.45 15.19
C GLY A 105 -1.82 11.51 15.47
N LEU A 106 -0.95 11.79 14.49
CA LEU A 106 0.05 12.87 14.60
C LEU A 106 -0.54 14.24 14.24
N GLY A 107 -1.66 14.27 13.52
CA GLY A 107 -2.40 15.49 13.23
C GLY A 107 -1.79 16.37 12.14
N LEU A 108 -1.13 15.78 11.13
CA LEU A 108 -0.55 16.53 10.01
C LEU A 108 -1.58 17.40 9.26
N TRP A 109 -2.86 17.03 9.26
CA TRP A 109 -3.95 17.86 8.74
C TRP A 109 -4.08 19.24 9.40
N ARG A 110 -3.50 19.47 10.58
CA ARG A 110 -3.39 20.83 11.15
C ARG A 110 -2.51 21.76 10.31
N HIS A 111 -1.69 21.21 9.43
CA HIS A 111 -0.67 21.89 8.65
C HIS A 111 -0.80 21.58 7.15
N LEU A 112 -1.88 22.09 6.52
CA LEU A 112 -2.25 21.80 5.13
C LEU A 112 -1.10 21.87 4.10
N PRO A 113 -0.18 22.86 4.11
CA PRO A 113 0.92 22.89 3.15
C PRO A 113 1.86 21.69 3.24
N PHE A 114 2.11 21.17 4.46
CA PHE A 114 2.98 20.01 4.66
C PHE A 114 2.28 18.71 4.24
N GLU A 115 0.98 18.61 4.48
CA GLU A 115 0.17 17.49 3.99
C GLU A 115 0.19 17.41 2.46
N LEU A 116 -0.12 18.53 1.79
CA LEU A 116 -0.13 18.57 0.32
C LEU A 116 1.26 18.31 -0.28
N ALA A 117 2.32 18.75 0.39
CA ALA A 117 3.68 18.43 0.00
C ALA A 117 3.98 16.93 0.12
N LEU A 118 3.51 16.29 1.20
CA LEU A 118 3.64 14.84 1.41
C LEU A 118 2.86 14.06 0.34
N GLU A 119 1.59 14.39 0.12
CA GLU A 119 0.74 13.76 -0.90
C GLU A 119 1.32 13.90 -2.31
N ALA A 120 1.76 15.11 -2.68
CA ALA A 120 2.38 15.37 -3.98
C ALA A 120 3.70 14.60 -4.12
N GLY A 121 4.54 14.61 -3.08
CA GLY A 121 5.81 13.87 -3.06
C GLY A 121 5.60 12.36 -3.21
N MET A 122 4.65 11.79 -2.48
CA MET A 122 4.29 10.37 -2.58
C MET A 122 3.71 10.01 -3.95
N THR A 123 2.90 10.90 -4.53
CA THR A 123 2.33 10.70 -5.86
C THR A 123 3.42 10.70 -6.94
N VAL A 124 4.37 11.64 -6.87
CA VAL A 124 5.53 11.71 -7.77
C VAL A 124 6.41 10.46 -7.60
N ALA A 125 6.70 10.06 -6.37
CA ALA A 125 7.50 8.87 -6.09
C ALA A 125 6.82 7.59 -6.62
N GLY A 126 5.51 7.45 -6.39
CA GLY A 126 4.72 6.32 -6.89
C GLY A 126 4.70 6.25 -8.41
N LEU A 127 4.51 7.39 -9.08
CA LEU A 127 4.57 7.46 -10.54
C LEU A 127 5.98 7.14 -11.08
N TRP A 128 7.02 7.65 -10.43
CA TRP A 128 8.40 7.35 -10.78
C TRP A 128 8.68 5.84 -10.66
N ILE A 129 8.27 5.20 -9.56
CA ILE A 129 8.40 3.74 -9.39
C ILE A 129 7.62 3.00 -10.49
N TYR A 130 6.38 3.40 -10.77
CA TYR A 130 5.55 2.79 -11.82
C TYR A 130 6.25 2.85 -13.18
N LEU A 131 6.67 4.04 -13.62
CA LEU A 131 7.30 4.23 -14.93
C LEU A 131 8.63 3.49 -15.05
N ASN A 132 9.41 3.40 -13.97
CA ASN A 132 10.68 2.69 -13.96
C ASN A 132 10.56 1.16 -13.91
N THR A 133 9.46 0.64 -13.36
CA THR A 133 9.21 -0.80 -13.28
C THR A 133 8.50 -1.34 -14.53
N THR A 134 7.78 -0.51 -15.28
CA THR A 134 7.09 -0.89 -16.51
C THR A 134 7.86 -0.56 -17.79
N ARG A 135 9.18 -0.33 -17.70
CA ARG A 135 10.05 0.23 -18.77
C ARG A 135 9.99 -0.47 -20.14
N GLU A 136 9.66 -1.76 -20.22
CA GLU A 136 9.55 -2.50 -21.50
C GLU A 136 8.27 -2.18 -22.31
N HIS A 137 7.33 -1.38 -21.78
CA HIS A 137 6.00 -1.17 -22.38
C HIS A 137 5.64 0.30 -22.65
N LEU A 138 6.65 1.18 -22.65
CA LEU A 138 6.53 2.58 -23.07
C LEU A 138 6.22 2.61 -24.58
N GLN A 139 5.14 3.21 -25.06
CA GLN A 139 4.99 4.67 -25.01
C GLN A 139 3.56 5.14 -24.71
N ARG A 140 2.51 4.33 -24.94
CA ARG A 140 1.11 4.78 -24.77
C ARG A 140 0.56 4.58 -23.36
N THR A 141 0.77 3.39 -22.76
CA THR A 141 0.25 3.08 -21.41
C THR A 141 0.93 3.91 -20.32
N GLY A 142 2.26 4.03 -20.36
CA GLY A 142 3.01 4.84 -19.38
C GLY A 142 2.63 6.32 -19.41
N THR A 143 2.52 6.89 -20.61
CA THR A 143 2.09 8.29 -20.79
C THR A 143 0.66 8.51 -20.31
N GLY A 144 -0.26 7.59 -20.61
CA GLY A 144 -1.65 7.65 -20.13
C GLY A 144 -1.75 7.63 -18.61
N MET A 145 -1.02 6.72 -17.94
CA MET A 145 -0.97 6.67 -16.47
C MET A 145 -0.34 7.93 -15.87
N ALA A 146 0.71 8.47 -16.49
CA ALA A 146 1.36 9.70 -16.02
C ALA A 146 0.41 10.91 -16.11
N ILE A 147 -0.30 11.08 -17.24
CA ILE A 147 -1.30 12.14 -17.41
C ILE A 147 -2.42 11.97 -16.40
N TYR A 148 -2.97 10.76 -16.27
CA TYR A 148 -4.03 10.46 -15.32
C TYR A 148 -3.63 10.79 -13.87
N THR A 149 -2.44 10.37 -13.46
CA THR A 149 -1.90 10.63 -12.12
C THR A 149 -1.68 12.13 -11.89
N ALA A 150 -1.13 12.84 -12.87
CA ALA A 150 -0.90 14.29 -12.78
C ALA A 150 -2.22 15.07 -12.69
N VAL A 151 -3.21 14.73 -13.50
CA VAL A 151 -4.54 15.36 -13.47
C VAL A 151 -5.20 15.13 -12.12
N LEU A 152 -5.16 13.91 -11.59
CA LEU A 152 -5.69 13.62 -10.25
C LEU A 152 -4.96 14.41 -9.16
N ALA A 153 -3.63 14.44 -9.18
CA ALA A 153 -2.85 15.17 -8.19
C ALA A 153 -3.17 16.66 -8.20
N VAL A 154 -3.23 17.27 -9.39
CA VAL A 154 -3.61 18.69 -9.54
C VAL A 154 -5.03 18.93 -9.06
N PHE A 155 -5.98 18.06 -9.42
CA PHE A 155 -7.37 18.19 -8.98
C PHE A 155 -7.50 18.11 -7.46
N LEU A 156 -6.83 17.15 -6.82
CA LEU A 156 -6.87 16.97 -5.36
C LEU A 156 -6.25 18.16 -4.64
N VAL A 157 -5.04 18.58 -5.05
CA VAL A 157 -4.33 19.71 -4.44
C VAL A 157 -5.12 21.01 -4.57
N ILE A 158 -5.59 21.33 -5.79
CA ILE A 158 -6.38 22.55 -6.00
C ILE A 158 -7.71 22.47 -5.27
N GLY A 159 -8.37 21.31 -5.30
CA GLY A 159 -9.66 21.08 -4.64
C GLY A 159 -9.58 21.32 -3.14
N GLN A 160 -8.54 20.81 -2.48
CA GLN A 160 -8.35 20.98 -1.05
C GLN A 160 -7.87 22.38 -0.68
N TRP A 161 -6.95 22.97 -1.47
CA TRP A 161 -6.45 24.34 -1.24
C TRP A 161 -7.54 25.41 -1.43
N ARG A 162 -8.50 25.17 -2.32
CA ARG A 162 -9.58 26.12 -2.66
C ARG A 162 -10.95 25.71 -2.11
N ALA A 163 -11.01 24.78 -1.16
CA ALA A 163 -12.27 24.30 -0.62
C ALA A 163 -13.03 25.43 0.08
N ALA A 164 -14.03 26.01 -0.61
CA ALA A 164 -14.77 27.20 -0.19
C ALA A 164 -15.84 26.94 0.89
N GLY A 165 -16.04 25.68 1.29
CA GLY A 165 -17.04 25.30 2.29
C GLY A 165 -17.11 23.80 2.50
N LEU A 166 -17.82 23.38 3.54
CA LEU A 166 -18.04 21.97 3.86
C LEU A 166 -18.90 21.31 2.77
N PRO A 167 -18.43 20.25 2.09
CA PRO A 167 -19.26 19.53 1.14
C PRO A 167 -20.48 18.90 1.81
N SER A 168 -21.57 18.74 1.06
CA SER A 168 -22.77 18.07 1.58
C SER A 168 -22.47 16.63 1.98
N ARG A 169 -23.25 16.08 2.93
CA ARG A 169 -23.13 14.67 3.34
C ARG A 169 -23.23 13.71 2.16
N ALA A 170 -24.13 14.00 1.23
CA ALA A 170 -24.28 13.21 0.02
C ALA A 170 -23.01 13.26 -0.85
N ALA A 171 -22.39 14.42 -1.00
CA ALA A 171 -21.15 14.56 -1.77
C ALA A 171 -19.98 13.76 -1.15
N LEU A 172 -19.79 13.85 0.17
CA LEU A 172 -18.75 13.11 0.88
C LEU A 172 -18.92 11.59 0.79
N ILE A 173 -20.13 11.08 1.08
CA ILE A 173 -20.41 9.65 0.99
C ILE A 173 -20.26 9.16 -0.46
N THR A 174 -20.73 9.95 -1.43
CA THR A 174 -20.57 9.61 -2.85
C THR A 174 -19.11 9.54 -3.25
N SER A 175 -18.26 10.47 -2.80
CA SER A 175 -16.83 10.42 -3.11
C SER A 175 -16.15 9.20 -2.52
N TRP A 176 -16.45 8.82 -1.27
CA TRP A 176 -15.87 7.64 -0.62
C TRP A 176 -16.31 6.33 -1.30
N LEU A 177 -17.54 6.26 -1.79
CA LEU A 177 -18.03 5.07 -2.49
C LEU A 177 -17.53 4.98 -3.94
N MET A 178 -17.44 6.11 -4.64
CA MET A 178 -17.23 6.11 -6.09
C MET A 178 -15.76 6.30 -6.48
N ALA A 179 -14.99 7.12 -5.74
CA ALA A 179 -13.61 7.39 -6.12
C ALA A 179 -12.74 6.12 -6.13
N PRO A 180 -12.77 5.23 -5.11
CA PRO A 180 -11.94 4.02 -5.11
C PRO A 180 -12.14 3.11 -6.34
N PRO A 181 -13.37 2.66 -6.69
CA PRO A 181 -13.57 1.80 -7.85
C PRO A 181 -13.35 2.52 -9.18
N ILE A 182 -13.67 3.82 -9.30
CA ILE A 182 -13.39 4.59 -10.52
C ILE A 182 -11.90 4.71 -10.74
N MET A 183 -11.15 5.13 -9.71
CA MET A 183 -9.71 5.32 -9.80
C MET A 183 -8.98 4.01 -10.12
N ALA A 184 -9.39 2.93 -9.45
CA ALA A 184 -8.90 1.59 -9.72
C ALA A 184 -9.27 1.13 -11.15
N GLY A 185 -10.49 1.39 -11.60
CA GLY A 185 -11.00 1.01 -12.90
C GLY A 185 -10.26 1.68 -14.05
N ILE A 186 -9.99 2.98 -13.95
CA ILE A 186 -9.20 3.73 -14.93
C ILE A 186 -7.77 3.19 -14.98
N ALA A 187 -7.14 2.99 -13.82
CA ALA A 187 -5.80 2.42 -13.76
C ALA A 187 -5.73 0.99 -14.33
N LEU A 188 -6.74 0.16 -14.07
CA LEU A 188 -6.88 -1.16 -14.68
C LEU A 188 -7.05 -1.06 -16.20
N TRP A 189 -7.80 -0.07 -16.69
CA TRP A 189 -7.99 0.13 -18.12
C TRP A 189 -6.69 0.49 -18.84
N PHE A 190 -5.87 1.39 -18.26
CA PHE A 190 -4.54 1.67 -18.79
C PHE A 190 -3.62 0.43 -18.74
N ASP A 191 -3.68 -0.34 -17.65
CA ASP A 191 -2.90 -1.57 -17.48
C ASP A 191 -3.39 -2.73 -18.36
N ARG A 192 -4.60 -2.66 -18.96
CA ARG A 192 -5.10 -3.72 -19.85
C ARG A 192 -4.21 -3.78 -21.09
N ARG A 193 -3.51 -4.90 -21.23
CA ARG A 193 -2.85 -5.23 -22.50
C ARG A 193 -3.94 -5.31 -23.58
N PRO A 194 -3.79 -4.64 -24.73
CA PRO A 194 -4.47 -5.10 -25.92
C PRO A 194 -4.12 -6.58 -26.05
N ARG A 195 -5.12 -7.45 -26.20
CA ARG A 195 -4.88 -8.78 -26.72
C ARG A 195 -4.33 -8.55 -28.14
N SER A 196 -3.03 -8.33 -28.29
CA SER A 196 -2.40 -8.54 -29.58
C SER A 196 -2.77 -9.98 -29.90
N GLY A 197 -3.57 -10.14 -30.93
CA GLY A 197 -4.02 -11.45 -31.33
C GLY A 197 -2.77 -12.30 -31.47
N ARG A 198 -2.64 -13.32 -30.63
CA ARG A 198 -2.20 -14.59 -31.16
C ARG A 198 -3.22 -14.93 -32.26
N ARG A 199 -3.06 -14.32 -33.44
CA ARG A 199 -3.21 -15.06 -34.68
C ARG A 199 -2.28 -16.23 -34.45
N GLY A 200 -2.87 -17.37 -34.08
CA GLY A 200 -2.12 -18.59 -33.97
C GLY A 200 -1.38 -18.73 -35.28
N LEU A 201 -0.05 -18.66 -35.21
CA LEU A 201 0.74 -19.41 -36.17
C LEU A 201 0.38 -20.86 -35.85
N ALA A 202 -0.66 -21.36 -36.51
CA ALA A 202 -0.93 -22.77 -36.59
C ALA A 202 0.26 -23.34 -37.37
N ALA A 203 1.30 -23.73 -36.64
CA ALA A 203 2.29 -24.63 -37.19
C ALA A 203 1.56 -25.96 -37.44
N ARG A 204 1.14 -26.16 -38.69
CA ARG A 204 0.64 -27.43 -39.19
C ARG A 204 1.84 -28.36 -39.25
N VAL A 205 2.13 -29.05 -38.15
CA VAL A 205 3.12 -30.12 -38.12
C VAL A 205 2.47 -31.33 -38.79
N VAL A 206 2.83 -31.58 -40.04
CA VAL A 206 2.55 -32.85 -40.70
C VAL A 206 3.56 -33.85 -40.13
N LEU A 207 3.10 -34.77 -39.28
CA LEU A 207 3.90 -35.92 -38.85
C LEU A 207 3.67 -37.06 -39.83
N GLU A 208 4.43 -37.06 -40.93
CA GLU A 208 4.67 -38.31 -41.67
C GLU A 208 5.94 -38.97 -41.12
N GLY A 209 5.77 -40.18 -40.60
CA GLY A 209 6.82 -41.19 -40.46
C GLY A 209 8.06 -40.75 -39.68
N MET A 210 7.98 -40.62 -38.35
CA MET A 210 9.19 -40.54 -37.52
C MET A 210 9.14 -41.55 -36.36
N ILE A 211 10.00 -42.56 -36.43
CA ILE A 211 10.21 -43.57 -35.39
C ILE A 211 11.03 -42.92 -34.26
N LEU A 212 10.44 -42.78 -33.08
CA LEU A 212 11.08 -42.17 -31.92
C LEU A 212 11.87 -43.23 -31.13
N ARG A 213 13.21 -43.21 -31.26
CA ARG A 213 14.10 -44.11 -30.52
C ARG A 213 14.56 -43.42 -29.22
N ILE A 214 13.91 -43.73 -28.10
CA ILE A 214 14.23 -43.15 -26.79
C ILE A 214 15.49 -43.82 -26.24
N ARG A 215 16.59 -43.06 -26.08
CA ARG A 215 17.76 -43.47 -25.28
C ARG A 215 17.59 -42.96 -23.85
N PHE A 216 17.52 -43.87 -22.89
CA PHE A 216 17.61 -43.52 -21.47
C PHE A 216 19.06 -43.13 -21.14
N GLY A 217 19.31 -41.83 -20.98
CA GLY A 217 20.56 -41.31 -20.45
C GLY A 217 20.62 -41.50 -18.93
N ARG A 218 21.79 -41.88 -18.42
CA ARG A 218 22.11 -42.04 -16.99
C ARG A 218 21.58 -40.87 -16.16
N GLY A 219 20.90 -41.17 -15.05
CA GLY A 219 20.23 -40.22 -14.18
C GLY A 219 21.13 -39.06 -13.71
N MET A 220 20.56 -37.84 -13.73
CA MET A 220 21.22 -36.65 -13.20
C MET A 220 21.55 -36.84 -11.71
N LYS A 221 22.83 -36.71 -11.36
CA LYS A 221 23.26 -36.53 -9.98
C LYS A 221 22.61 -35.24 -9.45
N VAL A 222 21.74 -35.35 -8.46
CA VAL A 222 21.16 -34.21 -7.75
C VAL A 222 22.28 -33.50 -7.00
N SER A 223 22.83 -32.46 -7.61
CA SER A 223 23.71 -31.51 -6.95
C SER A 223 22.89 -30.66 -5.96
N LYS A 224 23.42 -30.42 -4.76
CA LYS A 224 22.86 -29.43 -3.81
C LYS A 224 22.99 -28.04 -4.46
N VAL A 225 21.94 -27.60 -5.16
CA VAL A 225 21.88 -26.26 -5.74
C VAL A 225 21.87 -25.22 -4.61
N ARG A 226 23.01 -24.56 -4.40
CA ARG A 226 23.17 -23.43 -3.47
C ARG A 226 22.22 -22.31 -3.94
N GLY A 227 21.33 -21.84 -3.05
CA GLY A 227 20.37 -20.77 -3.37
C GLY A 227 18.90 -21.20 -3.59
N LYS A 228 18.50 -22.42 -3.21
CA LYS A 228 17.10 -22.88 -3.25
C LYS A 228 16.11 -21.90 -2.60
N ASN A 229 16.55 -21.19 -1.56
CA ASN A 229 15.73 -20.27 -0.78
C ASN A 229 15.84 -18.80 -1.23
N ARG A 230 16.60 -18.48 -2.29
CA ARG A 230 16.78 -17.08 -2.75
C ARG A 230 15.45 -16.38 -3.06
N ARG A 231 14.52 -17.09 -3.70
CA ARG A 231 13.16 -16.57 -3.97
C ARG A 231 12.36 -16.31 -2.69
N ILE A 232 12.56 -17.13 -1.66
CA ILE A 232 11.89 -16.97 -0.36
C ILE A 232 12.49 -15.80 0.40
N ALA A 233 13.83 -15.67 0.40
CA ALA A 233 14.53 -14.55 1.02
C ALA A 233 14.09 -13.20 0.41
N LEU A 234 14.01 -13.09 -0.92
CA LEU A 234 13.49 -11.88 -1.57
C LEU A 234 12.04 -11.57 -1.20
N MET A 235 11.20 -12.61 -1.04
CA MET A 235 9.82 -12.40 -0.58
C MET A 235 9.80 -11.89 0.86
N ILE A 236 10.56 -12.49 1.78
CA ILE A 236 10.61 -12.05 3.17
C ILE A 236 11.16 -10.62 3.27
N ALA A 237 12.25 -10.30 2.57
CA ALA A 237 12.79 -8.93 2.50
C ALA A 237 11.71 -7.91 2.10
N SER A 238 10.94 -8.20 1.06
CA SER A 238 9.86 -7.29 0.61
C SER A 238 8.75 -7.09 1.65
N VAL A 239 8.55 -8.03 2.57
CA VAL A 239 7.61 -7.90 3.69
C VAL A 239 8.21 -7.11 4.83
N LEU A 240 9.48 -7.32 5.14
CA LEU A 240 10.12 -6.70 6.30
C LEU A 240 10.21 -5.18 6.19
N THR A 241 10.47 -4.63 5.00
CA THR A 241 10.59 -3.18 4.80
C THR A 241 9.34 -2.39 5.25
N PRO A 242 8.10 -2.74 4.90
CA PRO A 242 6.93 -2.03 5.44
C PRO A 242 6.75 -2.20 6.96
N PHE A 243 7.15 -3.34 7.56
CA PHE A 243 7.14 -3.49 9.02
C PHE A 243 8.21 -2.62 9.71
N SER A 244 9.38 -2.48 9.09
CA SER A 244 10.42 -1.56 9.55
C SER A 244 9.91 -0.12 9.55
N LEU A 245 9.26 0.30 8.45
CA LEU A 245 8.67 1.64 8.34
C LEU A 245 7.61 1.88 9.42
N MET A 246 6.72 0.92 9.65
CA MET A 246 5.73 0.99 10.74
C MET A 246 6.41 1.19 12.10
N ALA A 247 7.43 0.39 12.41
CA ALA A 247 8.17 0.50 13.66
C ALA A 247 8.85 1.88 13.79
N ALA A 248 9.41 2.41 12.70
CA ALA A 248 10.01 3.74 12.70
C ALA A 248 8.98 4.84 12.98
N VAL A 249 7.80 4.76 12.36
CA VAL A 249 6.70 5.71 12.59
C VAL A 249 6.24 5.68 14.05
N LEU A 250 6.08 4.50 14.64
CA LEU A 250 5.72 4.38 16.06
C LEU A 250 6.81 4.97 16.99
N GLY A 251 8.08 4.77 16.65
CA GLY A 251 9.20 5.36 17.40
C GLY A 251 9.24 6.88 17.30
N LEU A 252 9.03 7.43 16.10
CA LEU A 252 8.95 8.88 15.89
C LEU A 252 7.73 9.50 16.58
N TRP A 253 6.59 8.80 16.60
CA TRP A 253 5.43 9.23 17.37
C TRP A 253 5.76 9.32 18.86
N ARG A 254 6.38 8.28 19.44
CA ARG A 254 6.76 8.32 20.86
C ARG A 254 7.74 9.44 21.16
N LEU A 255 8.78 9.60 20.31
CA LEU A 255 9.77 10.66 20.46
C LEU A 255 9.12 12.05 20.38
N GLY A 256 8.25 12.26 19.40
CA GLY A 256 7.51 13.52 19.27
C GLY A 256 6.57 13.77 20.46
N SER A 257 5.97 12.73 21.03
CA SER A 257 5.15 12.83 22.24
C SER A 257 5.99 13.26 23.45
N ASP A 258 7.18 12.68 23.63
CA ASP A 258 8.13 13.08 24.69
C ASP A 258 8.58 14.55 24.54
N LEU A 259 8.69 15.04 23.30
CA LEU A 259 9.02 16.44 22.98
C LEU A 259 7.81 17.39 23.02
N SER A 260 6.61 16.88 23.35
CA SER A 260 5.35 17.64 23.31
C SER A 260 5.03 18.24 21.93
N TRP A 261 5.52 17.63 20.85
CA TRP A 261 5.27 18.06 19.47
C TRP A 261 3.98 17.47 18.91
N VAL A 262 3.66 16.24 19.30
CA VAL A 262 2.48 15.49 18.85
C VAL A 262 1.71 14.95 20.06
N GLY A 263 0.53 14.39 19.82
CA GLY A 263 -0.34 13.85 20.86
C GLY A 263 0.28 12.70 21.67
N GLU A 264 -0.36 12.37 22.79
CA GLU A 264 0.07 11.30 23.70
C GLU A 264 0.30 9.98 22.96
N PHE A 265 1.39 9.30 23.32
CA PHE A 265 1.71 7.99 22.76
C PHE A 265 0.80 6.89 23.33
N ALA A 266 0.33 6.00 22.46
CA ALA A 266 -0.67 4.98 22.81
C ALA A 266 -0.26 3.96 23.88
N ILE A 267 1.05 3.69 24.06
CA ILE A 267 1.54 2.71 25.03
C ILE A 267 2.17 3.46 26.21
N PRO A 268 1.49 3.59 27.35
CA PRO A 268 1.91 4.49 28.42
C PRO A 268 3.03 3.91 29.29
N SER A 269 3.24 2.59 29.30
CA SER A 269 4.22 1.94 30.17
C SER A 269 4.80 0.65 29.57
N GLY A 270 5.92 0.20 30.15
CA GLY A 270 6.64 -1.01 29.74
C GLY A 270 7.67 -0.77 28.63
N PRO A 271 8.40 -1.80 28.17
CA PRO A 271 9.47 -1.63 27.20
C PRO A 271 9.02 -0.95 25.89
N LEU A 272 7.79 -1.21 25.45
CA LEU A 272 7.21 -0.63 24.23
C LEU A 272 6.78 0.83 24.39
N SER A 273 6.84 1.43 25.58
CA SER A 273 6.60 2.87 25.77
C SER A 273 7.81 3.73 25.41
N HIS A 274 8.96 3.13 25.09
CA HIS A 274 10.20 3.84 24.77
C HIS A 274 10.43 3.94 23.27
N TRP A 275 10.72 5.14 22.77
CA TRP A 275 10.99 5.36 21.34
C TRP A 275 12.22 4.59 20.87
N GLN A 276 13.22 4.37 21.74
CA GLN A 276 14.45 3.65 21.43
C GLN A 276 14.17 2.22 20.99
N VAL A 277 13.17 1.56 21.61
CA VAL A 277 12.79 0.18 21.28
C VAL A 277 12.22 0.11 19.87
N TRP A 278 11.34 1.04 19.51
CA TRP A 278 10.75 1.11 18.18
C TRP A 278 11.76 1.47 17.09
N LEU A 279 12.64 2.45 17.31
CA LEU A 279 13.67 2.80 16.32
C LEU A 279 14.73 1.71 16.18
N SER A 280 15.07 1.02 17.26
CA SER A 280 15.99 -0.13 17.23
C SER A 280 15.35 -1.32 16.50
N ALA A 281 14.06 -1.58 16.73
CA ALA A 281 13.31 -2.59 15.98
C ALA A 281 13.25 -2.25 14.48
N ALA A 282 12.97 -0.99 14.12
CA ALA A 282 12.99 -0.54 12.73
C ALA A 282 14.35 -0.80 12.06
N ALA A 283 15.44 -0.35 12.70
CA ALA A 283 16.79 -0.55 12.18
C ALA A 283 17.15 -2.04 12.05
N GLY A 284 16.77 -2.87 13.02
CA GLY A 284 16.98 -4.32 13.00
C GLY A 284 16.20 -5.02 11.89
N ILE A 285 14.92 -4.69 11.73
CA ILE A 285 14.07 -5.23 10.66
C ILE A 285 14.61 -4.83 9.29
N GLU A 286 15.04 -3.57 9.13
CA GLU A 286 15.59 -3.09 7.85
C GLU A 286 16.93 -3.75 7.51
N THR A 287 17.83 -3.90 8.49
CA THR A 287 19.10 -4.63 8.27
C THR A 287 18.85 -6.08 7.89
N CYS A 288 17.88 -6.76 8.51
CA CYS A 288 17.45 -8.10 8.08
C CYS A 288 16.89 -8.09 6.65
N SER A 289 16.07 -7.11 6.30
CA SER A 289 15.52 -6.95 4.95
C SER A 289 16.63 -6.82 3.90
N LEU A 290 17.61 -5.94 4.16
CA LEU A 290 18.76 -5.72 3.29
C LEU A 290 19.63 -6.97 3.15
N ALA A 291 19.92 -7.67 4.25
CA ALA A 291 20.70 -8.91 4.23
C ALA A 291 20.01 -10.02 3.42
N LEU A 292 18.70 -10.22 3.61
CA LEU A 292 17.91 -11.15 2.82
C LEU A 292 17.82 -10.75 1.35
N GLY A 293 17.79 -9.45 1.07
CA GLY A 293 17.88 -8.88 -0.27
C GLY A 293 19.19 -9.24 -0.97
N ARG A 294 20.33 -9.03 -0.31
CA ARG A 294 21.68 -9.37 -0.80
C ARG A 294 21.81 -10.88 -1.08
N TYR A 295 21.44 -11.71 -0.10
CA TYR A 295 21.42 -13.16 -0.25
C TYR A 295 20.54 -13.60 -1.42
N GLY A 296 19.36 -12.99 -1.54
CA GLY A 296 18.38 -13.29 -2.59
C GLY A 296 18.86 -12.94 -3.99
N ARG A 297 19.58 -11.82 -4.16
CA ARG A 297 20.20 -11.40 -5.42
C ARG A 297 21.49 -12.16 -5.73
N GLY A 298 22.09 -12.79 -4.73
CA GLY A 298 23.35 -13.54 -4.88
C GLY A 298 24.59 -12.65 -4.87
N GLU A 299 24.50 -11.47 -4.27
CA GLU A 299 25.61 -10.50 -4.19
C GLU A 299 26.78 -11.04 -3.34
N ASP A 300 26.53 -11.94 -2.38
CA ASP A 300 27.58 -12.61 -1.59
C ASP A 300 28.43 -13.61 -2.40
N SER A 301 28.11 -13.85 -3.68
CA SER A 301 28.85 -14.77 -4.56
C SER A 301 29.79 -14.06 -5.56
N ALA A 302 29.88 -12.73 -5.51
CA ALA A 302 30.72 -11.93 -6.42
C ALA A 302 31.98 -11.35 -5.74
N ALA A 303 32.22 -11.67 -4.47
CA ALA A 303 33.30 -11.13 -3.64
C ALA A 303 34.37 -12.18 -3.23
N GLU A 304 34.36 -13.37 -3.82
CA GLU A 304 35.43 -14.39 -3.74
C GLU A 304 35.91 -14.73 -5.16
#